data_AF-F9F2G5-F1
#
_entry.id   AF-F9F2G5-F1
#
_cell.length_a   1.000
_cell.length_b   1.000
_cell.length_c   1.000
_cell.angle_alpha   90.00
_cell.angle_beta   90.00
_cell.angle_gamma   90.00
#
_symmetry.space_group_name_H-M   'P 1'
#
loop_
_entity.id
_entity.type
_entity.pdbx_description
1 polymer ?
#
loop_
_entity_poly.entity_id
_entity_poly.type
_entity_poly.pdbx_seq_one_letter_code
_entity_poly.pdbx_strand_id
1 'polypeptide(L)'
;MALSTNPDISAALFSTTSTASSDLDTATGFNRSDDNTEANVDISSTAHSGSGHRFWLCKECHQTKAAITHMYDAPSTSQANGHMEDVHRINRGGKMSPRRKKQRTLFDMVGLDARQGKDQAVMNAFITSFDPLRFQRLLIRWVACDNVPFNTLESPYFRELMEYANSAIIESGSLPTHNTMREWIVRTFNRHKGVVTELLGRSLSRIN
;
A
#
# COMPACT_ATOMS: atom_id res chain seq x y z
N MET A 1 15.23 -35.66 -27.60
CA MET A 1 15.00 -35.22 -26.21
C MET A 1 16.23 -34.45 -25.75
N ALA A 2 16.11 -33.14 -25.57
CA ALA A 2 17.00 -32.33 -24.76
C ALA A 2 16.28 -31.01 -24.48
N LEU A 3 15.92 -30.80 -23.21
CA LEU A 3 15.43 -29.52 -22.70
C LEU A 3 16.62 -28.57 -22.62
N SER A 4 16.47 -27.37 -23.18
CA SER A 4 17.35 -26.24 -22.87
C SER A 4 16.52 -25.18 -22.15
N THR A 5 16.74 -25.12 -20.85
CA THR A 5 16.24 -24.12 -19.91
C THR A 5 17.14 -22.89 -19.99
N ASN A 6 16.58 -21.71 -20.24
CA ASN A 6 17.26 -20.44 -19.98
C ASN A 6 16.63 -19.77 -18.74
N PRO A 7 17.44 -19.36 -17.75
CA PRO A 7 16.99 -18.65 -16.56
C PRO A 7 17.12 -17.12 -16.69
N ASP A 8 16.36 -16.44 -15.83
CA ASP A 8 16.60 -15.13 -15.20
C ASP A 8 16.88 -13.89 -16.06
N ILE A 9 15.84 -13.04 -16.18
CA ILE A 9 16.01 -11.58 -16.25
C ILE A 9 14.96 -10.94 -15.32
N SER A 10 15.24 -10.98 -14.02
CA SER A 10 14.55 -10.20 -13.00
C SER A 10 15.60 -9.45 -12.18
N ALA A 11 15.97 -8.25 -12.62
CA ALA A 11 16.52 -7.18 -11.79
C ALA A 11 16.93 -6.01 -12.68
N ALA A 12 16.18 -4.91 -12.60
CA ALA A 12 16.70 -3.56 -12.42
C ALA A 12 15.64 -2.54 -12.87
N LEU A 13 15.65 -1.41 -12.15
CA LEU A 13 14.92 -0.16 -12.41
C LEU A 13 13.47 -0.23 -11.87
N PHE A 14 13.04 0.56 -10.89
CA PHE A 14 13.40 1.94 -10.59
C PHE A 14 13.29 2.24 -9.09
N SER A 15 14.38 2.76 -8.51
CA SER A 15 14.35 3.56 -7.29
C SER A 15 13.93 4.98 -7.67
N THR A 16 12.93 5.55 -7.01
CA THR A 16 12.70 7.00 -7.02
C THR A 16 12.47 7.49 -5.60
N THR A 17 13.45 8.28 -5.13
CA THR A 17 13.40 9.11 -3.94
C THR A 17 12.46 10.30 -4.20
N SER A 18 11.47 10.49 -3.33
CA SER A 18 10.56 11.63 -3.38
C SER A 18 11.19 12.81 -2.62
N THR A 19 11.65 13.83 -3.34
CA THR A 19 11.96 15.17 -2.79
C THR A 19 10.76 16.08 -3.05
N ALA A 20 10.08 16.51 -1.98
CA ALA A 20 9.08 17.56 -2.03
C ALA A 20 9.67 18.85 -1.46
N SER A 21 9.73 19.88 -2.30
CA SER A 21 10.00 21.27 -1.95
C SER A 21 8.73 21.96 -1.45
N SER A 22 8.83 22.75 -0.39
CA SER A 22 7.86 23.81 -0.08
C SER A 22 8.52 24.90 0.75
N ASP A 23 8.82 26.03 0.11
CA ASP A 23 9.05 27.31 0.77
C ASP A 23 7.75 28.11 0.74
N LEU A 24 7.34 28.71 1.86
CA LEU A 24 7.32 30.18 2.05
C LEU A 24 6.63 30.58 3.38
N ASP A 25 7.47 31.16 4.24
CA ASP A 25 7.28 32.21 5.26
C ASP A 25 5.92 32.53 5.90
N THR A 26 5.94 32.58 7.23
CA THR A 26 5.50 33.77 8.00
C THR A 26 6.22 33.79 9.35
N ALA A 27 7.04 34.82 9.55
CA ALA A 27 7.70 35.14 10.80
C ALA A 27 6.80 36.06 11.66
N THR A 28 6.54 35.65 12.89
CA THR A 28 6.20 36.55 14.00
C THR A 28 6.90 36.04 15.25
N GLY A 29 7.87 36.82 15.74
CA GLY A 29 8.64 36.52 16.93
C GLY A 29 7.88 36.85 18.21
N PHE A 30 8.15 36.08 19.27
CA PHE A 30 8.20 36.56 20.65
C PHE A 30 9.22 35.72 21.43
N ASN A 31 10.15 36.42 22.07
CA ASN A 31 11.24 35.89 22.89
C ASN A 31 10.81 35.75 24.36
N ARG A 32 11.63 34.96 25.10
CA ARG A 32 11.69 34.68 26.56
C ARG A 32 10.76 33.54 27.03
N SER A 33 11.20 32.62 27.87
CA SER A 33 12.38 32.59 28.76
C SER A 33 12.63 31.15 29.21
N ASP A 34 13.90 30.82 29.41
CA ASP A 34 14.34 29.64 30.13
C ASP A 34 13.73 29.62 31.54
N ASP A 35 13.05 28.52 31.88
CA ASP A 35 12.84 28.13 33.28
C ASP A 35 12.99 26.62 33.38
N ASN A 36 14.19 26.20 33.77
CA ASN A 36 14.46 24.86 34.29
C ASN A 36 13.65 24.69 35.58
N THR A 37 12.46 24.09 35.48
CA THR A 37 11.80 23.50 36.64
C THR A 37 11.80 22.00 36.47
N GLU A 38 12.67 21.34 37.22
CA GLU A 38 12.65 19.90 37.46
C GLU A 38 11.27 19.52 38.01
N ALA A 39 10.36 19.13 37.14
CA ALA A 39 9.08 18.56 37.53
C ALA A 39 9.34 17.14 38.03
N ASN A 40 9.66 17.02 39.32
CA ASN A 40 9.64 15.77 40.04
C ASN A 40 8.21 15.21 39.96
N VAL A 41 8.00 14.21 39.11
CA VAL A 41 6.68 13.63 38.85
C VAL A 41 6.37 12.67 40.00
N ASP A 42 5.68 13.17 41.02
CA ASP A 42 5.07 12.32 42.05
C ASP A 42 3.95 11.49 41.40
N ILE A 43 4.32 10.28 40.94
CA ILE A 43 3.40 9.30 40.38
C ILE A 43 2.96 8.38 41.51
N SER A 44 1.71 8.56 41.97
CA SER A 44 0.76 7.54 42.48
C SER A 44 0.06 8.00 43.77
N SER A 45 -1.18 8.47 43.66
CA SER A 45 -2.10 8.50 44.79
C SER A 45 -2.88 7.19 44.82
N THR A 46 -2.52 6.27 45.72
CA THR A 46 -3.30 5.04 45.93
C THR A 46 -4.55 5.34 46.75
N ALA A 47 -5.73 5.18 46.16
CA ALA A 47 -6.99 5.26 46.89
C ALA A 47 -7.36 3.88 47.46
N HIS A 48 -7.69 3.82 48.75
CA HIS A 48 -8.18 2.61 49.41
C HIS A 48 -9.70 2.61 49.46
N SER A 49 -10.34 1.61 48.84
CA SER A 49 -11.70 1.21 49.19
C SER A 49 -11.66 0.16 50.30
N GLY A 50 -12.68 0.12 51.16
CA GLY A 50 -12.78 -0.73 52.35
C GLY A 50 -12.73 -2.25 52.14
N SER A 51 -12.36 -2.73 50.95
CA SER A 51 -12.17 -4.15 50.58
C SER A 51 -10.70 -4.54 50.39
N GLY A 52 -9.74 -3.65 50.61
CA GLY A 52 -8.30 -3.94 50.43
C GLY A 52 -7.84 -3.99 48.97
N HIS A 53 -8.75 -3.84 48.00
CA HIS A 53 -8.41 -3.70 46.59
C HIS A 53 -7.80 -2.33 46.30
N ARG A 54 -6.60 -2.35 45.70
CA ARG A 54 -5.86 -1.14 45.29
C ARG A 54 -6.13 -0.87 43.83
N PHE A 55 -6.47 0.38 43.55
CA PHE A 55 -6.64 0.88 42.20
C PHE A 55 -5.57 1.93 41.90
N TRP A 56 -5.16 1.99 40.64
CA TRP A 56 -4.31 3.03 40.12
C TRP A 56 -5.13 3.96 39.22
N LEU A 57 -4.89 5.26 39.37
CA LEU A 57 -5.55 6.32 38.63
C LEU A 57 -4.51 7.07 37.80
N CYS A 58 -4.76 7.21 36.50
CA CYS A 58 -4.00 8.13 35.68
C CYS A 58 -4.56 9.56 35.86
N LYS A 59 -3.73 10.47 36.39
CA LYS A 59 -4.10 11.87 36.62
C LYS A 59 -4.56 12.58 35.35
N GLU A 60 -3.85 12.39 34.24
CA GLU A 60 -4.17 13.05 32.96
C GLU A 60 -5.47 12.50 32.35
N CYS A 61 -5.70 11.19 32.38
CA CYS A 61 -6.99 10.63 31.97
C CYS A 61 -8.14 11.11 32.86
N HIS A 62 -7.92 11.14 34.18
CA HIS A 62 -8.95 11.56 35.14
C HIS A 62 -9.38 13.02 34.94
N GLN A 63 -8.42 13.91 34.66
CA GLN A 63 -8.68 15.32 34.41
C GLN A 63 -9.39 15.55 33.07
N THR A 64 -9.08 14.75 32.05
CA THR A 64 -9.62 14.90 30.69
C THR A 64 -10.97 14.21 30.47
N LYS A 65 -11.47 13.45 31.45
CA LYS A 65 -12.68 12.60 31.33
C LYS A 65 -12.69 11.70 30.09
N ALA A 66 -11.52 11.39 29.53
CA ALA A 66 -11.38 10.83 28.19
C ALA A 66 -11.66 9.31 28.10
N ALA A 67 -11.90 8.63 29.24
CA ALA A 67 -12.17 7.18 29.29
C ALA A 67 -13.27 6.87 30.30
N ILE A 68 -14.18 5.94 29.95
CA ILE A 68 -15.39 5.60 30.72
C ILE A 68 -15.07 5.01 32.11
N THR A 69 -13.85 4.51 32.34
CA THR A 69 -13.38 4.04 33.65
C THR A 69 -11.96 4.56 33.92
N HIS A 70 -11.83 5.58 34.76
CA HIS A 70 -10.53 6.14 35.18
C HIS A 70 -9.80 5.30 36.23
N MET A 71 -10.39 4.16 36.61
CA MET A 71 -9.88 3.23 37.62
C MET A 71 -9.33 1.98 36.95
N TYR A 72 -8.06 1.69 37.21
CA TYR A 72 -7.40 0.48 36.75
C TYR A 72 -6.97 -0.36 37.97
N ASP A 73 -7.07 -1.67 37.88
CA ASP A 73 -6.58 -2.54 38.94
C ASP A 73 -5.06 -2.36 39.11
N ALA A 74 -4.59 -2.31 40.36
CA ALA A 74 -3.17 -2.17 40.69
C ALA A 74 -2.53 -3.48 41.24
N PRO A 75 -2.64 -4.64 40.54
CA PRO A 75 -1.97 -5.86 40.97
C PRO A 75 -0.45 -5.77 40.76
N SER A 76 0.02 -4.91 39.85
CA SER A 76 1.44 -4.66 39.57
C SER A 76 1.67 -3.32 38.87
N THR A 77 2.91 -2.83 38.89
CA THR A 77 3.33 -1.60 38.18
C THR A 77 3.38 -1.76 36.66
N SER A 78 3.34 -2.99 36.14
CA SER A 78 3.32 -3.28 34.70
C SER A 78 2.04 -2.79 34.03
N GLN A 79 0.90 -2.82 34.74
CA GLN A 79 -0.37 -2.28 34.22
C GLN A 79 -0.31 -0.77 34.02
N ALA A 80 0.29 -0.04 34.98
CA ALA A 80 0.49 1.39 34.87
C ALA A 80 1.45 1.73 33.71
N ASN A 81 2.54 0.98 33.56
CA ASN A 81 3.45 1.15 32.42
C ASN A 81 2.76 0.88 31.08
N GLY A 82 1.96 -0.18 30.96
CA GLY A 82 1.19 -0.47 29.75
C GLY A 82 0.22 0.66 29.39
N HIS A 83 -0.51 1.20 30.37
CA HIS A 83 -1.38 2.36 30.15
C HIS A 83 -0.60 3.60 29.68
N MET A 84 0.54 3.89 30.30
CA MET A 84 1.39 5.02 29.90
C MET A 84 1.92 4.86 28.47
N GLU A 85 2.28 3.66 28.05
CA GLU A 85 2.75 3.36 26.68
C GLU A 85 1.64 3.42 25.64
N ASP A 86 0.44 2.93 25.96
CA ASP A 86 -0.65 2.83 25.00
C ASP A 86 -1.46 4.11 24.86
N VAL A 87 -1.76 4.76 25.98
CA VAL A 87 -2.63 5.95 26.03
C VAL A 87 -1.82 7.24 25.94
N HIS A 88 -0.73 7.34 26.71
CA HIS A 88 0.07 8.57 26.78
C HIS A 88 1.33 8.54 25.91
N ARG A 89 1.68 7.37 25.34
CA ARG A 89 2.88 7.16 24.53
C ARG A 89 4.16 7.56 25.28
N ILE A 90 4.25 7.17 26.55
CA ILE A 90 5.41 7.40 27.41
C ILE A 90 5.92 6.05 27.92
N ASN A 91 7.21 5.76 27.71
CA ASN A 91 7.88 4.58 28.26
C ASN A 91 9.06 4.99 29.16
N ARG A 92 9.85 4.03 29.65
CA ARG A 92 11.05 4.30 30.48
C ARG A 92 12.07 5.24 29.84
N GLY A 93 12.09 5.35 28.52
CA GLY A 93 12.96 6.24 27.74
C GLY A 93 12.34 7.60 27.40
N GLY A 94 11.15 7.91 27.91
CA GLY A 94 10.44 9.16 27.67
C GLY A 94 9.35 9.07 26.61
N LYS A 95 9.10 10.19 25.91
CA LYS A 95 8.00 10.31 24.92
C LYS A 95 8.32 9.49 23.67
N MET A 96 7.46 8.52 23.38
CA MET A 96 7.59 7.66 22.20
C MET A 96 7.25 8.45 20.93
N SER A 97 7.93 8.12 19.82
CA SER A 97 7.60 8.70 18.51
C SER A 97 6.20 8.26 18.05
N PRO A 98 5.49 9.08 17.26
CA PRO A 98 4.19 8.69 16.72
C PRO A 98 4.36 7.40 15.91
N ARG A 99 3.66 6.33 16.33
CA ARG A 99 3.61 5.10 15.54
C ARG A 99 3.06 5.48 14.17
N ARG A 100 3.90 5.38 13.11
CA ARG A 100 3.40 5.38 11.73
C ARG A 100 2.29 4.33 11.71
N LYS A 101 1.04 4.75 11.49
CA LYS A 101 -0.10 3.83 11.41
C LYS A 101 0.30 2.78 10.39
N LYS A 102 0.48 1.52 10.83
CA LYS A 102 0.77 0.41 9.92
C LYS A 102 -0.35 0.46 8.88
N GLN A 103 0.01 0.74 7.63
CA GLN A 103 -0.94 0.84 6.54
C GLN A 103 -1.63 -0.53 6.48
N ARG A 104 -2.91 -0.56 6.87
CA ARG A 104 -3.67 -1.81 6.86
C ARG A 104 -3.87 -2.17 5.40
N THR A 105 -3.40 -3.35 5.01
CA THR A 105 -3.63 -3.87 3.66
C THR A 105 -5.12 -4.16 3.48
N LEU A 106 -5.61 -4.28 2.23
CA LEU A 106 -6.99 -4.73 1.98
C LEU A 106 -7.28 -6.08 2.66
N PHE A 107 -6.27 -6.97 2.71
CA PHE A 107 -6.35 -8.23 3.43
C PHE A 107 -6.52 -8.06 4.95
N ASP A 108 -5.84 -7.08 5.55
CA ASP A 108 -6.02 -6.73 6.97
C ASP A 108 -7.39 -6.12 7.27
N MET A 109 -8.02 -5.44 6.31
CA MET A 109 -9.37 -4.88 6.46
C MET A 109 -10.46 -5.95 6.33
N VAL A 110 -10.25 -6.94 5.47
CA VAL A 110 -11.18 -8.06 5.23
C VAL A 110 -10.95 -9.22 6.22
N GLY A 111 -9.85 -9.20 6.97
CA GLY A 111 -9.54 -10.20 7.99
C GLY A 111 -9.06 -11.53 7.44
N LEU A 112 -8.45 -11.55 6.25
CA LEU A 112 -7.90 -12.78 5.66
C LEU A 112 -6.59 -13.16 6.35
N ASP A 113 -6.49 -14.39 6.85
CA ASP A 113 -5.27 -14.92 7.46
C ASP A 113 -4.53 -15.85 6.51
N ALA A 114 -3.36 -15.42 6.03
CA ALA A 114 -2.45 -16.22 5.19
C ALA A 114 -2.09 -17.61 5.77
N ARG A 115 -2.27 -17.82 7.08
CA ARG A 115 -2.04 -19.12 7.74
C ARG A 115 -3.19 -20.11 7.53
N GLN A 116 -4.39 -19.63 7.16
CA GLN A 116 -5.52 -20.47 6.82
C GLN A 116 -5.48 -20.78 5.32
N GLY A 117 -5.46 -22.07 4.95
CA GLY A 117 -5.31 -22.48 3.55
C GLY A 117 -6.37 -21.91 2.61
N LYS A 118 -7.61 -21.74 3.09
CA LYS A 118 -8.71 -21.10 2.33
C LYS A 118 -8.45 -19.61 2.07
N ASP A 119 -8.01 -18.86 3.08
CA ASP A 119 -7.78 -17.42 2.99
C ASP A 119 -6.53 -17.15 2.16
N GLN A 120 -5.49 -17.98 2.30
CA GLN A 120 -4.33 -17.96 1.43
C GLN A 120 -4.70 -18.21 -0.03
N ALA A 121 -5.63 -19.11 -0.32
CA ALA A 121 -6.12 -19.33 -1.68
C ALA A 121 -6.85 -18.09 -2.23
N VAL A 122 -7.65 -17.39 -1.41
CA VAL A 122 -8.28 -16.12 -1.80
C VAL A 122 -7.24 -15.02 -2.02
N MET A 123 -6.24 -14.91 -1.15
CA MET A 123 -5.14 -13.96 -1.30
C MET A 123 -4.33 -14.23 -2.57
N ASN A 124 -4.00 -15.48 -2.84
CA ASN A 124 -3.29 -15.89 -4.06
C ASN A 124 -4.15 -15.61 -5.30
N ALA A 125 -5.44 -15.93 -5.26
CA ALA A 125 -6.38 -15.63 -6.34
C ALA A 125 -6.43 -14.14 -6.65
N PHE A 126 -6.44 -13.29 -5.61
CA PHE A 126 -6.37 -11.83 -5.74
C PHE A 126 -5.03 -11.36 -6.32
N ILE A 127 -3.90 -11.89 -5.85
CA ILE A 127 -2.58 -11.58 -6.42
C ILE A 127 -2.53 -11.95 -7.92
N THR A 128 -3.18 -13.05 -8.31
CA THR A 128 -3.24 -13.50 -9.71
C THR A 128 -4.41 -12.90 -10.51
N SER A 129 -5.27 -12.08 -9.90
CA SER A 129 -6.51 -11.64 -10.56
C SER A 129 -6.25 -10.73 -11.75
N PHE A 130 -5.09 -10.06 -11.76
CA PHE A 130 -4.64 -9.26 -12.87
C PHE A 130 -3.44 -9.91 -13.58
N ASP A 131 -3.61 -10.19 -14.87
CA ASP A 131 -2.56 -10.68 -15.76
C ASP A 131 -2.17 -9.56 -16.76
N PRO A 132 -1.01 -8.90 -16.58
CA PRO A 132 -0.54 -7.83 -17.46
C PRO A 132 -0.42 -8.25 -18.93
N LEU A 133 -0.02 -9.50 -19.20
CA LEU A 133 0.15 -10.01 -20.57
C LEU A 133 -1.19 -10.22 -21.25
N ARG A 134 -2.18 -10.72 -20.51
CA ARG A 134 -3.56 -10.82 -21.01
C ARG A 134 -4.15 -9.44 -21.26
N PHE A 135 -3.96 -8.50 -20.34
CA PHE A 135 -4.40 -7.11 -20.51
C PHE A 135 -3.79 -6.48 -21.76
N GLN A 136 -2.48 -6.60 -21.95
CA GLN A 136 -1.78 -6.13 -23.14
C GLN A 136 -2.40 -6.67 -24.44
N ARG A 137 -2.68 -7.98 -24.52
CA ARG A 137 -3.29 -8.60 -25.72
C ARG A 137 -4.69 -8.05 -26.01
N LEU A 138 -5.50 -7.86 -24.96
CA LEU A 138 -6.85 -7.29 -25.09
C LEU A 138 -6.76 -5.83 -25.57
N LEU A 139 -5.82 -5.06 -25.01
CA LEU A 139 -5.62 -3.67 -25.38
C LEU A 139 -5.16 -3.50 -26.83
N ILE A 140 -4.19 -4.32 -27.28
CA ILE A 140 -3.76 -4.34 -28.69
C ILE A 140 -4.93 -4.65 -29.61
N ARG A 141 -5.75 -5.66 -29.26
CA ARG A 141 -6.90 -6.06 -30.06
C ARG A 141 -7.93 -4.94 -30.15
N TRP A 142 -8.28 -4.32 -29.03
CA TRP A 142 -9.22 -3.19 -28.99
C TRP A 142 -8.72 -2.03 -29.85
N VAL A 143 -7.48 -1.59 -29.65
CA VAL A 143 -6.89 -0.48 -30.41
C VAL A 143 -6.85 -0.76 -31.91
N ALA A 144 -6.45 -1.96 -32.31
CA ALA A 144 -6.31 -2.35 -33.71
C ALA A 144 -7.66 -2.58 -34.41
N CYS A 145 -8.64 -3.18 -33.73
CA CYS A 145 -9.93 -3.50 -34.32
C CYS A 145 -10.85 -2.26 -34.43
N ASP A 146 -10.82 -1.40 -33.42
CA ASP A 146 -11.71 -0.24 -33.36
C ASP A 146 -11.05 1.06 -33.88
N ASN A 147 -9.84 0.94 -34.43
CA ASN A 147 -9.03 2.05 -34.94
C ASN A 147 -8.85 3.19 -33.91
N VAL A 148 -8.59 2.81 -32.66
CA VAL A 148 -8.46 3.78 -31.56
C VAL A 148 -7.17 4.60 -31.73
N PRO A 149 -7.22 5.94 -31.65
CA PRO A 149 -6.02 6.77 -31.61
C PRO A 149 -5.11 6.40 -30.44
N PHE A 150 -3.80 6.24 -30.69
CA PHE A 150 -2.88 5.74 -29.66
C PHE A 150 -2.71 6.70 -28.48
N ASN A 151 -2.85 8.00 -28.71
CA ASN A 151 -2.81 9.03 -27.66
C ASN A 151 -3.99 8.94 -26.68
N THR A 152 -5.09 8.26 -27.03
CA THR A 152 -6.21 8.02 -26.11
C THR A 152 -5.76 7.27 -24.86
N LEU A 153 -4.75 6.40 -24.96
CA LEU A 153 -4.19 5.64 -23.83
C LEU A 153 -3.38 6.52 -22.83
N GLU A 154 -2.95 7.69 -23.29
CA GLU A 154 -2.23 8.68 -22.48
C GLU A 154 -3.17 9.76 -21.91
N SER A 155 -4.44 9.75 -22.31
CA SER A 155 -5.44 10.67 -21.77
C SER A 155 -5.54 10.51 -20.24
N PRO A 156 -5.46 11.60 -19.46
CA PRO A 156 -5.57 11.52 -18.01
C PRO A 156 -6.92 10.91 -17.57
N TYR A 157 -8.00 11.24 -18.29
CA TYR A 157 -9.34 10.70 -18.01
C TYR A 157 -9.42 9.18 -18.23
N PHE A 158 -8.75 8.67 -19.26
CA PHE A 158 -8.70 7.22 -19.52
C PHE A 158 -7.88 6.50 -18.45
N ARG A 159 -6.77 7.11 -18.03
CA ARG A 159 -5.92 6.58 -16.96
C ARG A 159 -6.66 6.54 -15.63
N GLU A 160 -7.38 7.60 -15.28
CA GLU A 160 -8.19 7.68 -14.06
C GLU A 160 -9.32 6.64 -14.07
N LEU A 161 -10.02 6.47 -15.20
CA LEU A 161 -11.04 5.43 -15.35
C LEU A 161 -10.47 4.02 -15.15
N MET A 162 -9.30 3.73 -15.73
CA MET A 162 -8.64 2.44 -15.59
C MET A 162 -8.12 2.20 -14.18
N GLU A 163 -7.58 3.24 -13.52
CA GLU A 163 -7.15 3.20 -12.13
C GLU A 163 -8.32 2.88 -11.19
N TYR A 164 -9.46 3.53 -11.39
CA TYR A 164 -10.68 3.24 -10.64
C TYR A 164 -11.18 1.81 -10.86
N ALA A 165 -11.15 1.33 -12.10
CA ALA A 165 -11.59 -0.03 -12.43
C ALA A 165 -10.69 -1.10 -11.80
N ASN A 166 -9.37 -0.90 -11.83
CA ASN A 166 -8.39 -1.77 -11.18
C ASN A 166 -7.04 -1.05 -11.01
N SER A 167 -6.69 -0.69 -9.78
CA SER A 167 -5.43 0.04 -9.48
C SER A 167 -4.18 -0.75 -9.90
N ALA A 168 -4.26 -2.09 -9.93
CA ALA A 168 -3.17 -2.95 -10.38
C ALA A 168 -2.72 -2.61 -11.81
N ILE A 169 -3.58 -2.04 -12.66
CA ILE A 169 -3.22 -1.60 -14.02
C ILE A 169 -2.16 -0.49 -13.98
N ILE A 170 -2.32 0.48 -13.06
CA ILE A 170 -1.38 1.60 -12.90
C ILE A 170 -0.15 1.14 -12.12
N GLU A 171 -0.35 0.42 -11.02
CA GLU A 171 0.73 -0.07 -10.14
C GLU A 171 1.73 -0.98 -10.90
N SER A 172 1.23 -1.80 -11.83
CA SER A 172 2.06 -2.65 -12.68
C SER A 172 2.68 -1.96 -13.89
N GLY A 173 2.34 -0.69 -14.16
CA GLY A 173 2.76 0.01 -15.37
C GLY A 173 2.21 -0.60 -16.66
N SER A 174 1.06 -1.25 -16.60
CA SER A 174 0.48 -1.97 -17.75
C SER A 174 -0.14 -1.06 -18.82
N LEU A 175 -0.37 0.23 -18.51
CA LEU A 175 -0.83 1.21 -19.50
C LEU A 175 0.33 1.74 -20.35
N PRO A 176 0.33 1.50 -21.67
CA PRO A 176 1.40 1.94 -22.55
C PRO A 176 1.26 3.42 -22.94
N THR A 177 2.36 3.99 -23.45
CA THR A 177 2.33 5.21 -24.25
C THR A 177 1.98 4.90 -25.71
N HIS A 178 1.77 5.93 -26.53
CA HIS A 178 1.48 5.79 -27.95
C HIS A 178 2.61 5.07 -28.71
N ASN A 179 3.87 5.34 -28.36
CA ASN A 179 5.03 4.68 -28.95
C ASN A 179 5.06 3.21 -28.59
N THR A 180 4.86 2.89 -27.31
CA THR A 180 4.81 1.50 -26.83
C THR A 180 3.65 0.74 -27.49
N MET A 181 2.47 1.35 -27.63
CA MET A 181 1.34 0.74 -28.32
C MET A 181 1.66 0.46 -29.79
N ARG A 182 2.26 1.43 -30.49
CA ARG A 182 2.71 1.25 -31.88
C ARG A 182 3.68 0.08 -32.00
N GLU A 183 4.68 0.00 -31.13
CA GLU A 183 5.65 -1.10 -31.12
C GLU A 183 4.98 -2.46 -30.87
N TRP A 184 4.03 -2.51 -29.94
CA TRP A 184 3.27 -3.73 -29.65
C TRP A 184 2.46 -4.20 -30.86
N ILE A 185 1.77 -3.29 -31.53
CA ILE A 185 0.99 -3.61 -32.74
C ILE A 185 1.90 -4.10 -33.85
N VAL A 186 3.00 -3.39 -34.15
CA VAL A 186 3.96 -3.79 -35.19
C VAL A 186 4.60 -5.14 -34.89
N ARG A 187 5.02 -5.38 -33.64
CA ARG A 187 5.57 -6.66 -33.21
C ARG A 187 4.55 -7.79 -33.35
N THR A 188 3.30 -7.53 -32.95
CA THR A 188 2.19 -8.48 -33.09
C THR A 188 1.90 -8.78 -34.55
N PHE A 189 1.85 -7.77 -35.41
CA PHE A 189 1.68 -7.94 -36.85
C PHE A 189 2.81 -8.78 -37.45
N ASN A 190 4.08 -8.44 -37.20
CA ASN A 190 5.22 -9.16 -37.74
C ASN A 190 5.25 -10.63 -37.29
N ARG A 191 4.84 -10.90 -36.05
CA ARG A 191 4.71 -12.27 -35.53
C ARG A 191 3.68 -13.11 -36.30
N HIS A 192 2.55 -12.51 -36.69
CA HIS A 192 1.49 -13.23 -37.39
C HIS A 192 1.64 -13.21 -38.92
N LYS A 193 2.34 -12.20 -39.47
CA LYS A 193 2.53 -12.02 -40.91
C LYS A 193 3.06 -13.30 -41.56
N GLY A 194 4.15 -13.88 -41.02
CA GLY A 194 4.75 -15.10 -41.56
C GLY A 194 3.79 -16.29 -41.62
N VAL A 195 3.05 -16.52 -40.53
CA VAL A 195 2.06 -17.60 -40.42
C VAL A 195 0.92 -17.41 -41.43
N VAL A 196 0.39 -16.19 -41.53
CA VAL A 196 -0.70 -15.87 -42.47
C VAL A 196 -0.22 -16.01 -43.92
N THR A 197 0.99 -15.53 -44.25
CA THR A 197 1.54 -15.67 -45.61
C THR A 197 1.75 -17.12 -46.01
N GLU A 198 2.22 -17.97 -45.09
CA GLU A 198 2.41 -19.40 -45.34
C GLU A 198 1.06 -20.12 -45.53
N LEU A 199 0.08 -19.81 -44.69
CA LEU A 199 -1.27 -20.35 -44.80
C LEU A 199 -1.91 -19.98 -46.15
N LEU A 200 -1.81 -18.71 -46.54
CA LEU A 200 -2.33 -18.22 -47.82
C LEU A 200 -1.64 -18.89 -49.01
N GLY A 201 -0.31 -19.04 -48.98
CA GLY A 201 0.45 -19.74 -50.03
C GLY A 201 0.06 -21.22 -50.17
N ARG A 202 -0.21 -21.91 -49.05
CA ARG A 202 -0.72 -23.28 -49.05
C ARG A 202 -2.16 -23.41 -49.54
N SER A 203 -3.01 -22.39 -49.31
CA SER A 203 -4.38 -22.41 -49.84
C SER A 203 -4.46 -22.15 -51.34
N LEU A 204 -3.59 -21.28 -51.88
CA LEU A 204 -3.55 -20.98 -53.31
C LEU A 204 -3.07 -22.17 -54.17
N SER A 205 -2.30 -23.10 -53.59
CA SER A 205 -1.86 -24.33 -54.25
C SER A 205 -2.90 -25.46 -54.25
N ARG A 206 -4.06 -25.27 -53.61
CA ARG A 206 -5.14 -26.27 -53.52
C ARG A 206 -6.40 -25.90 -54.31
N ILE A 207 -6.36 -24.85 -55.12
CA ILE A 207 -7.41 -24.52 -56.07
C ILE A 207 -7.05 -25.23 -57.39
N ASN A 208 -7.57 -26.44 -57.58
CA ASN A 208 -7.59 -27.17 -58.85
C ASN A 208 -9.00 -27.73 -59.03
#